data_AF-A0A532CWV3-F1
#
_entry.id   AF-A0A532CWV3-F1
#
_cell.length_a   1.000
_cell.length_b   1.000
_cell.length_c   1.000
_cell.angle_alpha   90.00
_cell.angle_beta   90.00
_cell.angle_gamma   90.00
#
_symmetry.space_group_name_H-M   'P 1'
#
loop_
_entity.id
_entity.type
_entity.pdbx_description
1 polymer ?
#
loop_
_entity_poly.entity_id
_entity_poly.type
_entity_poly.pdbx_seq_one_letter_code
_entity_poly.pdbx_strand_id
1 'polypeptide(L)'
;MFVLLATLAVCNNPTTKAEARAAAQPSASALPTATTSQQTAPPPPATATQTSNIPKIDPNAPFPALSGEILRLLEANEPALAKHREAWLKAEQQAIADAINTFQSQLKRSINHENKVGAFTPMWVPQPSALATRQSADDLSYSLMSPAYAADSTYSEAVSGIGTFHDVLVGASTVQWFGEFVTNPQGQSDKPLKESAAKNGEAKVEINVISKPGSPTSVEIATKIDVPPFLLEAFSKVSISGSVCPDANGRVKLHLALSSKGKVGKNGKVKYGRNLDVTVIAVVDDDGNNVSTDYQAKQPDEDPVGNMYLGAGAIGVAESKWKSGKCVTINATSPGAVKPKASSKIPVTVVHKLDGSTVPAKVAATLTGGASITPTVIPKSPGDITHVAVDKDGASMTITLKASSRRGNASTDLTITTKGMVFKLDGGADEFHGTGIVCDFEKPFKVSGDGLTLTFTPSSKTSGTYKYSGTLHGFKAWGNGAYTVTYDGDNPVHITAKGPGTVKTPMGDMTAEGTEKYSVSASQDGCPYDKLLLD
;
A
#
# COMPACT_ATOMS: atom_id res chain seq x y z
N MET A 1 -28.63 -41.37 39.10
CA MET A 1 -27.92 -40.31 39.85
C MET A 1 -28.08 -39.02 39.06
N PHE A 2 -28.98 -38.12 39.52
CA PHE A 2 -29.34 -36.75 39.04
C PHE A 2 -29.55 -36.54 37.52
N VAL A 3 -30.74 -36.44 36.92
CA VAL A 3 -31.97 -35.60 37.07
C VAL A 3 -31.78 -34.09 36.79
N LEU A 4 -32.37 -33.63 35.67
CA LEU A 4 -33.19 -32.40 35.37
C LEU A 4 -32.98 -32.05 33.87
N LEU A 5 -33.92 -32.07 32.90
CA LEU A 5 -35.34 -31.65 32.75
C LEU A 5 -35.57 -30.13 32.83
N ALA A 6 -35.80 -29.48 31.67
CA ALA A 6 -36.85 -28.47 31.45
C ALA A 6 -36.97 -28.05 29.97
N THR A 7 -38.05 -28.48 29.34
CA THR A 7 -38.77 -27.86 28.22
C THR A 7 -39.50 -26.58 28.66
N LEU A 8 -39.69 -25.61 27.75
CA LEU A 8 -40.95 -24.86 27.62
C LEU A 8 -41.00 -24.07 26.29
N ALA A 9 -42.01 -24.38 25.50
CA ALA A 9 -42.54 -23.58 24.40
C ALA A 9 -43.76 -22.80 24.92
N VAL A 10 -43.94 -21.55 24.50
CA VAL A 10 -45.27 -20.88 24.51
C VAL A 10 -45.35 -19.93 23.32
N CYS A 11 -46.29 -20.23 22.43
CA CYS A 11 -46.87 -19.33 21.45
C CYS A 11 -47.79 -18.32 22.17
N ASN A 12 -47.91 -17.09 21.68
CA ASN A 12 -49.22 -16.47 21.53
C ASN A 12 -49.20 -15.19 20.68
N ASN A 13 -50.08 -15.20 19.70
CA ASN A 13 -50.58 -14.07 18.93
C ASN A 13 -52.11 -14.12 19.11
N PRO A 14 -52.79 -12.97 19.25
CA PRO A 14 -54.10 -12.88 18.60
C PRO A 14 -54.39 -11.51 17.96
N THR A 15 -54.65 -11.57 16.66
CA THR A 15 -55.84 -11.08 15.92
C THR A 15 -56.70 -9.89 16.43
N THR A 16 -56.70 -8.84 15.59
CA THR A 16 -57.83 -8.21 14.83
C THR A 16 -58.82 -7.19 15.44
N LYS A 17 -59.21 -6.28 14.51
CA LYS A 17 -60.39 -5.38 14.41
C LYS A 17 -60.35 -4.10 15.26
N ALA A 18 -60.96 -2.98 14.90
CA ALA A 18 -61.47 -2.36 13.66
C ALA A 18 -62.12 -1.06 14.16
N GLU A 19 -61.93 0.11 13.53
CA GLU A 19 -63.01 1.10 13.42
C GLU A 19 -62.66 2.26 12.48
N ALA A 20 -63.57 2.46 11.53
CA ALA A 20 -63.63 3.58 10.62
C ALA A 20 -64.40 4.73 11.26
N ARG A 21 -64.02 5.99 10.95
CA ARG A 21 -64.98 7.10 10.92
C ARG A 21 -64.57 8.14 9.90
N ALA A 22 -65.40 8.21 8.85
CA ALA A 22 -65.48 9.32 7.92
C ALA A 22 -66.54 10.31 8.41
N ALA A 23 -66.27 11.61 8.28
CA ALA A 23 -67.23 12.70 8.13
C ALA A 23 -66.41 13.93 7.66
N ALA A 24 -66.48 14.30 6.39
CA ALA A 24 -67.43 15.26 5.82
C ALA A 24 -66.92 16.72 5.88
N GLN A 25 -66.67 17.23 4.67
CA GLN A 25 -66.44 18.60 4.21
C GLN A 25 -67.41 19.66 4.83
N PRO A 26 -67.05 20.95 4.83
CA PRO A 26 -67.39 21.78 3.66
C PRO A 26 -66.33 22.77 3.20
N SER A 27 -66.53 23.15 1.95
CA SER A 27 -65.75 24.00 1.06
C SER A 27 -65.93 25.51 1.32
N ALA A 28 -64.97 26.25 0.76
CA ALA A 28 -65.06 27.62 0.25
C ALA A 28 -64.93 28.81 1.23
N SER A 29 -63.82 29.55 1.11
CA SER A 29 -63.86 30.94 0.61
C SER A 29 -62.45 31.43 0.29
N ALA A 30 -62.29 31.91 -0.93
CA ALA A 30 -61.11 32.61 -1.43
C ALA A 30 -61.15 34.10 -1.01
N LEU A 31 -60.02 34.67 -0.59
CA LEU A 31 -59.70 36.11 -0.63
C LEU A 31 -58.20 36.31 -0.31
N PRO A 32 -57.60 37.46 -0.66
CA PRO A 32 -56.61 37.62 -1.72
C PRO A 32 -55.16 37.58 -1.24
N THR A 33 -54.28 37.18 -2.15
CA THR A 33 -52.82 37.20 -1.98
C THR A 33 -52.33 38.65 -1.88
N ALA A 34 -51.89 39.04 -0.69
CA ALA A 34 -51.10 40.26 -0.50
C ALA A 34 -49.65 39.97 -0.95
N THR A 35 -49.26 40.59 -2.05
CA THR A 35 -47.88 40.58 -2.55
C THR A 35 -47.01 41.41 -1.60
N THR A 36 -46.39 40.76 -0.61
CA THR A 36 -45.29 41.36 0.15
C THR A 36 -44.00 41.15 -0.63
N SER A 37 -43.50 42.21 -1.25
CA SER A 37 -42.17 42.26 -1.85
C SER A 37 -41.11 42.15 -0.74
N GLN A 38 -40.69 40.92 -0.43
CA GLN A 38 -39.46 40.69 0.31
C GLN A 38 -38.28 41.07 -0.59
N GLN A 39 -37.74 42.26 -0.33
CA GLN A 39 -36.44 42.68 -0.84
C GLN A 39 -35.38 41.79 -0.21
N THR A 40 -35.03 40.71 -0.90
CA THR A 40 -33.88 39.87 -0.57
C THR A 40 -32.62 40.72 -0.60
N ALA A 41 -31.89 40.75 0.52
CA ALA A 41 -30.56 41.35 0.58
C ALA A 41 -29.69 40.75 -0.54
N PRO A 42 -28.86 41.57 -1.21
CA PRO A 42 -27.96 41.07 -2.25
C PRO A 42 -27.05 39.98 -1.65
N PRO A 43 -26.80 38.88 -2.37
CA PRO A 43 -25.88 37.84 -1.91
C PRO A 43 -24.50 38.48 -1.64
N PRO A 44 -23.80 38.05 -0.58
CA PRO A 44 -22.45 38.52 -0.33
C PRO A 44 -21.58 38.27 -1.58
N PRO A 45 -20.71 39.21 -1.96
CA PRO A 45 -19.87 39.07 -3.14
C PRO A 45 -19.08 37.77 -3.05
N ALA A 46 -19.11 36.97 -4.12
CA ALA A 46 -18.37 35.73 -4.22
C ALA A 46 -16.90 35.97 -3.86
N THR A 47 -16.42 35.26 -2.84
CA THR A 47 -15.00 35.25 -2.48
C THR A 47 -14.24 34.77 -3.70
N ALA A 48 -13.42 35.65 -4.28
CA ALA A 48 -12.62 35.34 -5.46
C ALA A 48 -11.74 34.11 -5.17
N THR A 49 -12.04 32.99 -5.81
CA THR A 49 -11.19 31.80 -5.79
C THR A 49 -9.91 32.14 -6.54
N GLN A 50 -8.85 32.51 -5.82
CA GLN A 50 -7.53 32.67 -6.42
C GLN A 50 -6.98 31.27 -6.74
N THR A 51 -6.98 30.90 -8.01
CA THR A 51 -6.21 29.75 -8.50
C THR A 51 -4.74 30.15 -8.52
N SER A 52 -3.96 29.70 -7.53
CA SER A 52 -2.53 30.00 -7.46
C SER A 52 -1.74 29.11 -8.44
N ASN A 53 -0.91 29.74 -9.27
CA ASN A 53 0.03 29.05 -10.15
C ASN A 53 1.24 28.58 -9.31
N ILE A 54 1.19 27.35 -8.80
CA ILE A 54 2.31 26.75 -8.07
C ILE A 54 3.36 26.27 -9.09
N PRO A 55 4.64 26.68 -8.99
CA PRO A 55 5.70 26.19 -9.87
C PRO A 55 5.84 24.67 -9.81
N LYS A 56 6.08 24.02 -10.96
CA LYS A 56 6.41 22.59 -11.00
C LYS A 56 7.77 22.37 -10.34
N ILE A 57 7.79 21.68 -9.21
CA ILE A 57 9.02 21.33 -8.48
C ILE A 57 9.63 20.08 -9.12
N ASP A 58 10.90 20.16 -9.52
CA ASP A 58 11.69 18.97 -9.88
C ASP A 58 12.10 18.24 -8.58
N PRO A 59 11.61 17.01 -8.33
CA PRO A 59 11.94 16.27 -7.11
C PRO A 59 13.42 15.87 -7.02
N ASN A 60 14.20 16.02 -8.11
CA ASN A 60 15.63 15.74 -8.16
C ASN A 60 16.50 17.00 -8.07
N ALA A 61 15.89 18.20 -8.01
CA ALA A 61 16.65 19.42 -7.83
C ALA A 61 17.38 19.40 -6.46
N PRO A 62 18.60 19.95 -6.37
CA PRO A 62 19.31 20.04 -5.10
C PRO A 62 18.50 20.86 -4.10
N PHE A 63 18.53 20.45 -2.83
CA PHE A 63 17.87 21.20 -1.75
C PHE A 63 18.37 22.65 -1.77
N PRO A 64 17.49 23.66 -1.71
CA PRO A 64 17.90 25.05 -1.78
C PRO A 64 18.62 25.49 -0.49
N ALA A 65 19.65 26.33 -0.59
CA ALA A 65 20.38 26.87 0.55
C ALA A 65 19.48 27.77 1.43
N LEU A 66 19.22 27.38 2.69
CA LEU A 66 18.30 28.11 3.58
C LEU A 66 18.79 29.51 3.96
N SER A 67 20.09 29.80 3.79
CA SER A 67 20.67 31.11 4.03
C SER A 67 20.66 32.05 2.81
N GLY A 68 20.16 31.58 1.66
CA GLY A 68 20.14 32.28 0.38
C GLY A 68 19.67 33.73 0.46
N GLU A 69 18.53 33.92 1.12
CA GLU A 69 17.92 35.24 1.27
C GLU A 69 18.64 36.10 2.32
N ILE A 70 19.08 35.50 3.42
CA ILE A 70 19.86 36.21 4.45
C ILE A 70 21.13 36.77 3.81
N LEU A 71 21.89 35.96 3.08
CA LEU A 71 23.13 36.38 2.45
C LEU A 71 22.89 37.50 1.42
N ARG A 72 21.80 37.43 0.66
CA ARG A 72 21.42 38.49 -0.31
C ARG A 72 21.13 39.82 0.39
N LEU A 73 20.41 39.79 1.52
CA LEU A 73 20.08 41.00 2.28
C LEU A 73 21.31 41.57 3.02
N LEU A 74 22.20 40.71 3.49
CA LEU A 74 23.46 41.14 4.10
C LEU A 74 24.43 41.70 3.06
N GLU A 75 24.45 41.17 1.83
CA GLU A 75 25.25 41.66 0.70
C GLU A 75 24.94 43.12 0.36
N ALA A 76 23.67 43.53 0.45
CA ALA A 76 23.27 44.93 0.26
C ALA A 76 23.96 45.90 1.25
N ASN A 77 24.40 45.40 2.41
CA ASN A 77 25.07 46.18 3.45
C ASN A 77 26.59 45.96 3.49
N GLU A 78 27.07 44.82 3.00
CA GLU A 78 28.49 44.46 2.91
C GLU A 78 28.77 43.82 1.53
N PRO A 79 29.05 44.62 0.49
CA PRO A 79 29.22 44.12 -0.87
C PRO A 79 30.38 43.13 -1.03
N ALA A 80 31.33 43.11 -0.10
CA ALA A 80 32.41 42.12 -0.09
C ALA A 80 31.91 40.68 0.02
N LEU A 81 30.71 40.45 0.58
CA LEU A 81 30.10 39.12 0.69
C LEU A 81 29.72 38.52 -0.67
N ALA A 82 29.44 39.35 -1.68
CA ALA A 82 29.02 38.91 -3.01
C ALA A 82 29.99 37.88 -3.62
N LYS A 83 31.31 38.09 -3.41
CA LYS A 83 32.38 37.22 -3.93
C LYS A 83 32.39 35.83 -3.30
N HIS A 84 31.79 35.66 -2.13
CA HIS A 84 31.79 34.43 -1.36
C HIS A 84 30.42 33.76 -1.30
N ARG A 85 29.35 34.48 -1.66
CA ARG A 85 27.96 34.03 -1.58
C ARG A 85 27.75 32.66 -2.23
N GLU A 86 28.14 32.49 -3.50
CA GLU A 86 27.92 31.22 -4.20
C GLU A 86 28.67 30.04 -3.56
N ALA A 87 29.89 30.27 -3.07
CA ALA A 87 30.67 29.25 -2.38
C ALA A 87 29.99 28.80 -1.08
N TRP A 88 29.46 29.75 -0.29
CA TRP A 88 28.73 29.45 0.94
C TRP A 88 27.40 28.76 0.69
N LEU A 89 26.63 29.21 -0.31
CA LEU A 89 25.37 28.54 -0.68
C LEU A 89 25.62 27.10 -1.12
N LYS A 90 26.63 26.87 -1.95
CA LYS A 90 27.01 25.51 -2.38
C LYS A 90 27.49 24.65 -1.20
N ALA A 91 28.23 25.23 -0.27
CA ALA A 91 28.67 24.54 0.94
C ALA A 91 27.48 24.16 1.85
N GLU A 92 26.52 25.06 2.02
CA GLU A 92 25.28 24.78 2.75
C GLU A 92 24.46 23.69 2.07
N GLN A 93 24.25 23.76 0.76
CA GLN A 93 23.52 22.74 -0.01
C GLN A 93 24.17 21.37 0.11
N GLN A 94 25.50 21.31 -0.01
CA GLN A 94 26.25 20.07 0.16
C GLN A 94 26.11 19.52 1.58
N ALA A 95 26.22 20.37 2.60
CA ALA A 95 26.08 19.95 3.99
C ALA A 95 24.67 19.42 4.30
N ILE A 96 23.63 20.03 3.71
CA ILE A 96 22.24 19.54 3.79
C ILE A 96 22.12 18.17 3.10
N ALA A 97 22.64 18.04 1.87
CA ALA A 97 22.60 16.78 1.13
C ALA A 97 23.34 15.66 1.89
N ASP A 98 24.51 15.94 2.46
CA ASP A 98 25.30 14.99 3.23
C ASP A 98 24.58 14.58 4.53
N ALA A 99 23.96 15.54 5.24
CA ALA A 99 23.18 15.26 6.44
C ALA A 99 21.98 14.35 6.13
N ILE A 100 21.26 14.64 5.04
CA ILE A 100 20.13 13.85 4.56
C ILE A 100 20.55 12.43 4.15
N ASN A 101 21.61 12.29 3.35
CA ASN A 101 22.12 10.98 2.92
C ASN A 101 22.58 10.15 4.12
N THR A 102 23.27 10.77 5.07
CA THR A 102 23.70 10.14 6.32
C THR A 102 22.50 9.62 7.10
N PHE A 103 21.47 10.44 7.23
CA PHE A 103 20.23 10.10 7.92
C PHE A 103 19.50 8.93 7.25
N GLN A 104 19.29 8.99 5.92
CA GLN A 104 18.66 7.89 5.17
C GLN A 104 19.43 6.56 5.32
N SER A 105 20.77 6.62 5.39
CA SER A 105 21.59 5.43 5.63
C SER A 105 21.38 4.85 7.04
N GLN A 106 21.08 5.69 8.04
CA GLN A 106 20.79 5.25 9.41
C GLN A 106 19.41 4.62 9.48
N LEU A 107 18.39 5.21 8.83
CA LEU A 107 17.06 4.62 8.72
C LEU A 107 17.11 3.22 8.09
N LYS A 108 17.77 3.08 6.94
CA LYS A 108 17.93 1.77 6.28
C LYS A 108 18.60 0.73 7.19
N ARG A 109 19.57 1.15 8.01
CA ARG A 109 20.23 0.27 8.99
C ARG A 109 19.29 -0.14 10.13
N SER A 110 18.49 0.78 10.67
CA SER A 110 17.53 0.46 11.74
C SER A 110 16.47 -0.56 11.30
N ILE A 111 15.88 -0.35 10.12
CA ILE A 111 14.89 -1.26 9.51
C ILE A 111 15.50 -2.66 9.30
N ASN A 112 16.72 -2.74 8.79
CA ASN A 112 17.39 -4.01 8.55
C ASN A 112 17.81 -4.74 9.84
N HIS A 113 18.07 -4.01 10.93
CA HIS A 113 18.45 -4.62 12.20
C HIS A 113 17.23 -5.25 12.90
N GLU A 114 16.07 -4.60 12.90
CA GLU A 114 14.86 -5.16 13.51
C GLU A 114 14.36 -6.41 12.78
N ASN A 115 14.44 -6.43 11.45
CA ASN A 115 14.13 -7.63 10.66
C ASN A 115 15.04 -8.84 11.00
N LYS A 116 16.24 -8.60 11.56
CA LYS A 116 17.14 -9.68 12.01
C LYS A 116 16.88 -10.13 13.46
N VAL A 117 16.36 -9.26 14.31
CA VAL A 117 16.11 -9.57 15.73
C VAL A 117 14.70 -10.14 15.97
N GLY A 118 13.75 -9.85 15.09
CA GLY A 118 12.38 -10.38 15.14
C GLY A 118 12.17 -11.78 14.52
N ALA A 119 13.21 -12.39 13.95
CA ALA A 119 13.12 -13.74 13.37
C ALA A 119 13.27 -14.83 14.45
N PHE A 120 12.31 -14.89 15.39
CA PHE A 120 12.04 -16.13 16.12
C PHE A 120 11.32 -17.07 15.15
N THR A 121 11.93 -18.19 14.82
CA THR A 121 11.45 -19.18 13.83
C THR A 121 10.14 -19.84 14.26
N PRO A 122 9.03 -19.74 13.49
CA PRO A 122 8.14 -20.87 13.33
C PRO A 122 8.69 -21.81 12.26
N MET A 123 8.44 -23.08 12.45
CA MET A 123 8.77 -24.21 11.58
C MET A 123 8.61 -23.90 10.09
N TRP A 124 9.57 -24.40 9.32
CA TRP A 124 9.68 -24.42 7.86
C TRP A 124 8.34 -24.38 7.10
N VAL A 125 8.12 -23.29 6.36
CA VAL A 125 7.26 -23.26 5.18
C VAL A 125 8.13 -22.75 4.02
N PRO A 126 8.24 -23.47 2.89
CA PRO A 126 9.04 -23.01 1.76
C PRO A 126 8.43 -21.74 1.15
N GLN A 127 9.23 -20.68 1.07
CA GLN A 127 8.87 -19.46 0.35
C GLN A 127 8.87 -19.73 -1.17
N PRO A 128 7.82 -19.33 -1.92
CA PRO A 128 7.95 -19.19 -3.35
C PRO A 128 8.80 -17.95 -3.68
N SER A 129 9.62 -18.11 -4.71
CA SER A 129 10.59 -17.16 -5.25
C SER A 129 10.04 -15.74 -5.40
N ALA A 130 10.74 -14.75 -4.86
CA ALA A 130 10.46 -13.34 -5.07
C ALA A 130 10.66 -12.96 -6.54
N LEU A 131 9.57 -12.79 -7.28
CA LEU A 131 9.55 -12.06 -8.53
C LEU A 131 9.44 -10.57 -8.22
N ALA A 132 10.49 -9.82 -8.56
CA ALA A 132 10.54 -8.38 -8.41
C ALA A 132 9.43 -7.72 -9.25
N THR A 133 8.42 -7.16 -8.58
CA THR A 133 7.50 -6.21 -9.19
C THR A 133 8.26 -4.93 -9.54
N ARG A 134 8.46 -4.72 -10.84
CA ARG A 134 8.94 -3.46 -11.42
C ARG A 134 7.84 -2.42 -11.23
N GLN A 135 7.99 -1.49 -10.28
CA GLN A 135 7.19 -0.26 -10.27
C GLN A 135 7.57 0.55 -11.52
N SER A 136 6.61 0.83 -12.41
CA SER A 136 6.86 1.75 -13.53
C SER A 136 7.04 3.16 -12.98
N ALA A 137 8.17 3.78 -13.31
CA ALA A 137 8.52 5.14 -12.90
C ALA A 137 7.92 6.22 -13.83
N ASP A 138 7.08 5.83 -14.80
CA ASP A 138 6.65 6.71 -15.88
C ASP A 138 5.14 6.99 -15.78
N ASP A 139 4.71 7.92 -14.90
CA ASP A 139 3.53 8.77 -15.18
C ASP A 139 3.31 9.94 -14.18
N LEU A 140 4.36 10.66 -13.79
CA LEU A 140 4.20 11.90 -13.00
C LEU A 140 4.42 13.14 -13.88
N SER A 141 3.60 13.29 -14.93
CA SER A 141 3.46 14.56 -15.64
C SER A 141 2.24 15.32 -15.13
N TYR A 142 2.46 16.21 -14.16
CA TYR A 142 1.44 17.19 -13.78
C TYR A 142 1.27 18.19 -14.93
N SER A 143 0.09 18.23 -15.54
CA SER A 143 -0.32 19.25 -16.49
C SER A 143 -1.64 19.85 -16.01
N LEU A 144 -1.58 21.11 -15.59
CA LEU A 144 -2.74 21.93 -15.25
C LEU A 144 -2.54 23.36 -15.79
N MET A 145 -2.28 23.54 -17.09
CA MET A 145 -2.74 24.68 -17.94
C MET A 145 -2.06 24.76 -19.32
N SER A 146 -2.72 25.50 -20.23
CA SER A 146 -2.39 25.75 -21.64
C SER A 146 -1.11 26.60 -21.84
N PRO A 147 -0.29 26.32 -22.89
CA PRO A 147 0.94 27.06 -23.21
C PRO A 147 0.80 28.57 -23.41
N ALA A 148 -0.41 29.08 -23.62
CA ALA A 148 -0.65 30.50 -23.87
C ALA A 148 -0.47 31.40 -22.63
N TYR A 149 -0.47 30.85 -21.41
CA TYR A 149 -0.34 31.62 -20.15
C TYR A 149 1.09 31.67 -19.58
N ALA A 150 2.03 30.89 -20.12
CA ALA A 150 3.42 30.84 -19.64
C ALA A 150 4.33 31.96 -20.21
N ALA A 151 3.78 32.86 -21.04
CA ALA A 151 4.55 33.87 -21.78
C ALA A 151 4.35 35.32 -21.31
N ASP A 152 3.54 35.57 -20.27
CA ASP A 152 3.35 36.95 -19.77
C ASP A 152 4.46 37.34 -18.78
N SER A 153 5.42 38.12 -19.28
CA SER A 153 6.64 38.57 -18.61
C SER A 153 6.42 39.62 -17.51
N THR A 154 5.19 40.10 -17.31
CA THR A 154 4.90 41.18 -16.36
C THR A 154 4.85 40.72 -14.89
N TYR A 155 4.76 39.41 -14.63
CA TYR A 155 4.74 38.87 -13.27
C TYR A 155 6.13 38.62 -12.64
N SER A 156 7.22 38.52 -13.43
CA SER A 156 8.54 38.18 -12.87
C SER A 156 9.23 39.35 -12.17
N GLU A 157 8.89 40.60 -12.51
CA GLU A 157 9.52 41.78 -11.90
C GLU A 157 8.90 42.14 -10.54
N ALA A 158 7.58 42.04 -10.36
CA ALA A 158 6.94 42.23 -9.05
C ALA A 158 7.26 41.11 -8.04
N VAL A 159 7.71 39.93 -8.52
CA VAL A 159 8.06 38.76 -7.70
C VAL A 159 9.58 38.66 -7.45
N SER A 160 10.39 39.48 -8.13
CA SER A 160 11.87 39.48 -8.02
C SER A 160 12.43 39.96 -6.67
N GLY A 161 11.59 40.57 -5.82
CA GLY A 161 12.02 41.17 -4.55
C GLY A 161 11.93 40.26 -3.32
N ILE A 162 11.20 39.14 -3.38
CA ILE A 162 10.77 38.39 -2.19
C ILE A 162 10.89 36.88 -2.49
N GLY A 163 11.41 36.10 -1.55
CA GLY A 163 11.84 34.69 -1.65
C GLY A 163 10.81 33.61 -2.06
N THR A 164 9.91 33.89 -2.99
CA THR A 164 8.76 33.05 -3.38
C THR A 164 9.13 31.67 -3.91
N PHE A 165 10.07 31.55 -4.86
CA PHE A 165 10.49 30.24 -5.38
C PHE A 165 11.32 29.45 -4.36
N HIS A 166 12.14 30.14 -3.58
CA HIS A 166 12.92 29.54 -2.51
C HIS A 166 12.00 28.92 -1.45
N ASP A 167 10.98 29.65 -1.01
CA ASP A 167 10.02 29.21 0.00
C ASP A 167 9.19 28.01 -0.52
N VAL A 168 8.78 27.97 -1.79
CA VAL A 168 8.15 26.78 -2.41
C VAL A 168 9.09 25.58 -2.38
N LEU A 169 10.34 25.74 -2.82
CA LEU A 169 11.30 24.64 -2.87
C LEU A 169 11.64 24.12 -1.48
N VAL A 170 11.81 25.00 -0.49
CA VAL A 170 12.04 24.61 0.90
C VAL A 170 10.85 23.83 1.43
N GLY A 171 9.62 24.31 1.22
CA GLY A 171 8.40 23.61 1.66
C GLY A 171 8.26 22.24 1.02
N ALA A 172 8.40 22.16 -0.30
CA ALA A 172 8.27 20.92 -1.05
C ALA A 172 9.37 19.91 -0.70
N SER A 173 10.63 20.32 -0.75
CA SER A 173 11.74 19.43 -0.43
C SER A 173 11.63 18.92 1.01
N THR A 174 11.39 19.81 1.98
CA THR A 174 11.25 19.41 3.40
C THR A 174 10.10 18.42 3.60
N VAL A 175 8.94 18.58 2.95
CA VAL A 175 7.86 17.59 3.05
C VAL A 175 8.16 16.30 2.30
N GLN A 176 8.95 16.33 1.22
CA GLN A 176 9.34 15.13 0.49
C GLN A 176 10.16 14.21 1.38
N TRP A 177 11.12 14.79 2.09
CA TRP A 177 11.88 14.11 3.14
C TRP A 177 10.95 13.71 4.31
N PHE A 178 10.13 14.63 4.81
CA PHE A 178 9.17 14.38 5.90
C PHE A 178 8.26 13.17 5.64
N GLY A 179 7.72 13.06 4.44
CA GLY A 179 6.80 11.99 4.09
C GLY A 179 7.47 10.62 3.98
N GLU A 180 8.80 10.53 3.85
CA GLU A 180 9.50 9.26 4.08
C GLU A 180 9.58 8.95 5.57
N PHE A 181 9.84 9.96 6.40
CA PHE A 181 9.98 9.84 7.86
C PHE A 181 8.68 9.46 8.57
N VAL A 182 7.54 10.07 8.22
CA VAL A 182 6.26 9.81 8.89
C VAL A 182 5.75 8.40 8.64
N THR A 183 6.01 7.86 7.44
CA THR A 183 5.48 6.54 7.07
C THR A 183 6.18 5.38 7.76
N ASN A 184 7.29 5.64 8.45
CA ASN A 184 8.02 4.62 9.20
C ASN A 184 8.64 5.20 10.49
N PRO A 185 7.83 5.45 11.54
CA PRO A 185 8.29 6.08 12.77
C PRO A 185 9.11 5.15 13.69
N GLN A 186 9.48 3.94 13.26
CA GLN A 186 10.27 3.01 14.06
C GLN A 186 11.74 3.45 14.09
N GLY A 187 12.08 4.23 15.12
CA GLY A 187 13.43 4.72 15.37
C GLY A 187 13.42 6.04 16.15
N GLN A 188 13.00 5.99 17.41
CA GLN A 188 13.13 7.15 18.30
C GLN A 188 14.60 7.39 18.63
N SER A 189 15.09 8.60 18.36
CA SER A 189 16.32 9.10 18.96
C SER A 189 16.02 10.44 19.61
N ASP A 190 16.13 10.51 20.94
CA ASP A 190 16.10 11.77 21.68
C ASP A 190 17.35 12.62 21.43
N LYS A 191 18.34 12.08 20.69
CA LYS A 191 19.56 12.80 20.31
C LYS A 191 19.42 13.36 18.90
N PRO A 192 19.91 14.60 18.64
CA PRO A 192 20.02 15.16 17.30
C PRO A 192 20.72 14.16 16.39
N LEU A 193 20.12 13.86 15.23
CA LEU A 193 20.49 12.66 14.49
C LEU A 193 21.87 12.77 13.84
N LYS A 194 22.38 14.00 13.64
CA LYS A 194 23.80 14.38 13.54
C LYS A 194 23.99 15.85 13.17
N GLU A 195 25.13 16.39 13.57
CA GLU A 195 25.73 17.61 13.01
C GLU A 195 26.59 17.21 11.79
N SER A 196 26.33 17.80 10.63
CA SER A 196 27.22 17.73 9.46
C SER A 196 27.86 19.09 9.26
N ALA A 197 29.18 19.14 9.08
CA ALA A 197 29.88 20.37 8.76
C ALA A 197 30.44 20.30 7.34
N ALA A 198 30.36 21.41 6.60
CA ALA A 198 31.10 21.57 5.36
C ALA A 198 32.61 21.36 5.62
N LYS A 199 33.36 20.95 4.59
CA LYS A 199 34.80 20.59 4.70
C LYS A 199 35.68 21.69 5.31
N ASN A 200 35.26 22.94 5.20
CA ASN A 200 35.93 24.13 5.76
C ASN A 200 35.36 24.59 7.11
N GLY A 201 34.35 23.91 7.66
CA GLY A 201 33.70 24.26 8.93
C GLY A 201 32.77 25.48 8.87
N GLU A 202 32.61 26.09 7.69
CA GLU A 202 31.88 27.36 7.51
C GLU A 202 30.36 27.20 7.55
N ALA A 203 29.85 25.99 7.27
CA ALA A 203 28.42 25.67 7.34
C ALA A 203 28.21 24.40 8.17
N LYS A 204 27.25 24.44 9.09
CA LYS A 204 26.81 23.33 9.94
C LYS A 204 25.33 23.07 9.72
N VAL A 205 24.94 21.82 9.64
CA VAL A 205 23.55 21.39 9.46
C VAL A 205 23.20 20.38 10.55
N GLU A 206 22.09 20.61 11.21
CA GLU A 206 21.51 19.75 12.23
C GLU A 206 20.11 19.32 11.79
N ILE A 207 19.86 18.01 11.78
CA ILE A 207 18.54 17.44 11.49
C ILE A 207 18.01 16.75 12.75
N ASN A 208 16.86 17.23 13.20
CA ASN A 208 16.16 16.78 14.39
C ASN A 208 14.82 16.16 13.97
N VAL A 209 14.61 14.88 14.29
CA VAL A 209 13.34 14.18 14.02
C VAL A 209 12.72 13.77 15.34
N ILE A 210 11.57 14.35 15.65
CA ILE A 210 10.81 14.10 16.87
C ILE A 210 9.56 13.33 16.47
N SER A 211 9.50 12.05 16.83
CA SER A 211 8.29 11.23 16.68
C SER A 211 7.96 10.60 18.02
N LYS A 212 6.84 11.01 18.63
CA LYS A 212 6.33 10.43 19.86
C LYS A 212 5.06 9.64 19.53
N PRO A 213 4.82 8.47 20.16
CA PRO A 213 3.61 7.71 19.94
C PRO A 213 2.38 8.58 20.23
N GLY A 214 1.42 8.63 19.30
CA GLY A 214 0.21 9.44 19.44
C GLY A 214 0.41 10.95 19.28
N SER A 215 1.62 11.44 18.98
CA SER A 215 1.88 12.85 18.65
C SER A 215 2.19 13.00 17.15
N PRO A 216 1.90 14.17 16.54
CA PRO A 216 2.38 14.47 15.21
C PRO A 216 3.90 14.35 15.16
N THR A 217 4.43 13.76 14.09
CA THR A 217 5.87 13.80 13.83
C THR A 217 6.26 15.25 13.58
N SER A 218 7.45 15.63 14.02
CA SER A 218 8.08 16.92 13.74
C SER A 218 9.48 16.68 13.21
N VAL A 219 9.86 17.41 12.18
CA VAL A 219 11.21 17.38 11.61
C VAL A 219 11.70 18.81 11.55
N GLU A 220 12.90 19.00 12.04
CA GLU A 220 13.56 20.28 12.12
C GLU A 220 14.91 20.18 11.43
N ILE A 221 15.18 21.10 10.51
CA ILE A 221 16.45 21.27 9.82
C ILE A 221 16.97 22.65 10.22
N ALA A 222 18.08 22.68 10.94
CA ALA A 222 18.77 23.92 11.30
C ALA A 222 20.10 23.99 10.55
N THR A 223 20.37 25.14 9.93
CA THR A 223 21.64 25.47 9.30
C THR A 223 22.27 26.65 10.02
N LYS A 224 23.58 26.58 10.23
CA LYS A 224 24.39 27.67 10.79
C LYS A 224 25.58 27.91 9.87
N ILE A 225 25.70 29.12 9.35
CA ILE A 225 26.89 29.60 8.66
C ILE A 225 27.66 30.54 9.60
N ASP A 226 28.94 30.25 9.81
CA ASP A 226 29.81 30.99 10.72
C ASP A 226 31.12 31.28 9.98
N VAL A 227 31.34 32.55 9.60
CA VAL A 227 32.51 32.96 8.82
C VAL A 227 33.25 34.07 9.58
N PRO A 228 34.19 33.70 10.47
CA PRO A 228 34.87 34.64 11.36
C PRO A 228 35.57 35.81 10.65
N PRO A 229 36.25 35.63 9.48
CA PRO A 229 36.88 36.75 8.77
C PRO A 229 35.93 37.88 8.41
N PHE A 230 34.65 37.58 8.17
CA PHE A 230 33.61 38.56 7.84
C PHE A 230 32.75 38.95 9.05
N LEU A 231 33.00 38.35 10.23
CA LEU A 231 32.14 38.46 11.41
C LEU A 231 30.68 38.15 11.05
N LEU A 232 30.50 37.18 10.16
CA LEU A 232 29.21 36.76 9.62
C LEU A 232 28.72 35.55 10.42
N GLU A 233 27.54 35.69 11.02
CA GLU A 233 26.79 34.56 11.55
C GLU A 233 25.41 34.56 10.91
N ALA A 234 25.04 33.49 10.21
CA ALA A 234 23.70 33.26 9.70
C ALA A 234 23.16 31.94 10.25
N PHE A 235 21.90 31.94 10.66
CA PHE A 235 21.20 30.79 11.17
C PHE A 235 19.84 30.72 10.50
N SER A 236 19.51 29.57 9.93
CA SER A 236 18.17 29.28 9.41
C SER A 236 17.69 27.99 10.04
N LYS A 237 16.40 27.91 10.34
CA LYS A 237 15.76 26.75 10.94
C LYS A 237 14.39 26.58 10.30
N VAL A 238 14.16 25.43 9.68
CA VAL A 238 12.85 25.02 9.17
C VAL A 238 12.36 23.90 10.05
N SER A 239 11.13 24.01 10.56
CA SER A 239 10.43 22.94 11.26
C SER A 239 9.13 22.66 10.56
N ILE A 240 8.84 21.38 10.34
CA ILE A 240 7.55 20.90 9.87
C ILE A 240 7.04 19.90 10.88
N SER A 241 5.83 20.10 11.36
CA SER A 241 5.12 19.15 12.22
C SER A 241 3.71 18.90 11.70
N GLY A 242 3.15 17.73 12.00
CA GLY A 242 1.80 17.39 11.55
C GLY A 242 1.67 15.96 11.05
N SER A 243 0.51 15.68 10.45
CA SER A 243 0.26 14.41 9.76
C SER A 243 0.18 14.69 8.27
N VAL A 244 1.01 14.01 7.47
CA VAL A 244 0.87 14.00 6.01
C VAL A 244 -0.29 13.12 5.55
N CYS A 245 -0.77 12.23 6.41
CA CYS A 245 -1.93 11.40 6.11
C CYS A 245 -3.20 12.05 6.63
N PRO A 246 -4.27 12.10 5.82
CA PRO A 246 -5.52 12.68 6.27
C PRO A 246 -6.12 11.90 7.46
N ASP A 247 -6.72 12.63 8.39
CA ASP A 247 -7.46 12.05 9.50
C ASP A 247 -8.79 11.40 9.04
N ALA A 248 -9.59 10.87 9.98
CA ALA A 248 -10.87 10.23 9.66
C ALA A 248 -11.88 11.19 8.98
N ASN A 249 -11.69 12.51 9.10
CA ASN A 249 -12.53 13.53 8.47
C ASN A 249 -11.94 14.02 7.13
N GLY A 250 -10.84 13.41 6.66
CA GLY A 250 -10.13 13.84 5.46
C GLY A 250 -9.28 15.09 5.67
N ARG A 251 -8.94 15.45 6.91
CA ARG A 251 -8.14 16.67 7.17
C ARG A 251 -6.67 16.34 7.28
N VAL A 252 -5.86 17.13 6.58
CA VAL A 252 -4.40 17.15 6.70
C VAL A 252 -4.02 18.46 7.34
N LYS A 253 -3.37 18.40 8.51
CA LYS A 253 -2.89 19.59 9.22
C LYS A 253 -1.38 19.54 9.32
N LEU A 254 -0.74 20.49 8.66
CA LEU A 254 0.71 20.70 8.70
C LEU A 254 0.98 22.04 9.37
N HIS A 255 2.00 22.09 10.21
CA HIS A 255 2.51 23.29 10.84
C HIS A 255 3.95 23.47 10.37
N LEU A 256 4.22 24.60 9.74
CA LEU A 256 5.51 24.96 9.19
C LEU A 256 6.02 26.20 9.92
N ALA A 257 7.23 26.12 10.43
CA ALA A 257 7.91 27.25 11.03
C ALA A 257 9.27 27.45 10.35
N LEU A 258 9.53 28.65 9.85
CA LEU A 258 10.84 29.06 9.34
C LEU A 258 11.37 30.18 10.23
N SER A 259 12.53 30.00 10.85
CA SER A 259 13.21 31.02 11.63
C SER A 259 14.57 31.27 11.04
N SER A 260 14.83 32.49 10.59
CA SER A 260 16.08 32.92 9.98
C SER A 260 16.60 34.13 10.72
N LYS A 261 17.86 34.11 11.15
CA LYS A 261 18.52 35.23 11.80
C LYS A 261 19.95 35.36 11.28
N GLY A 262 20.41 36.58 11.04
CA GLY A 262 21.74 36.85 10.53
C GLY A 262 22.33 38.10 11.16
N LYS A 263 23.66 38.14 11.29
CA LYS A 263 24.39 39.37 11.61
C LYS A 263 25.69 39.44 10.82
N VAL A 264 26.08 40.65 10.41
CA VAL A 264 27.39 40.92 9.80
C VAL A 264 28.03 42.19 10.36
N GLY A 265 29.36 42.22 10.33
CA GLY A 265 30.20 43.36 10.70
C GLY A 265 30.59 43.41 12.18
N LYS A 266 31.56 44.28 12.51
CA LYS A 266 32.01 44.50 13.90
C LYS A 266 30.81 44.85 14.79
N ASN A 267 30.62 44.07 15.85
CA ASN A 267 29.49 44.14 16.80
C ASN A 267 28.11 43.78 16.24
N GLY A 268 28.02 43.14 15.06
CA GLY A 268 26.74 42.76 14.46
C GLY A 268 25.86 43.96 14.12
N LYS A 269 26.47 44.99 13.49
CA LYS A 269 25.83 46.27 13.16
C LYS A 269 24.59 46.08 12.29
N VAL A 270 24.62 45.10 11.39
CA VAL A 270 23.47 44.71 10.56
C VAL A 270 22.91 43.43 11.14
N LYS A 271 21.64 43.45 11.53
CA LYS A 271 20.90 42.29 12.02
C LYS A 271 19.72 42.04 11.11
N TYR A 272 19.53 40.78 10.75
CA TYR A 272 18.38 40.29 10.03
C TYR A 272 17.66 39.24 10.88
N GLY A 273 16.34 39.25 10.86
CA GLY A 273 15.48 38.29 11.54
C GLY A 273 14.18 38.13 10.77
N ARG A 274 13.80 36.89 10.45
CA ARG A 274 12.51 36.52 9.84
C ARG A 274 11.98 35.32 10.60
N ASN A 275 10.72 35.37 11.03
CA ASN A 275 10.03 34.22 11.62
C ASN A 275 8.71 34.02 10.88
N LEU A 276 8.57 32.89 10.23
CA LEU A 276 7.37 32.45 9.56
C LEU A 276 6.75 31.32 10.40
N ASP A 277 5.45 31.37 10.65
CA ASP A 277 4.70 30.34 11.36
C ASP A 277 3.34 30.17 10.66
N VAL A 278 3.23 29.10 9.88
CA VAL A 278 2.11 28.81 8.99
C VAL A 278 1.51 27.46 9.35
N THR A 279 0.21 27.44 9.63
CA THR A 279 -0.58 26.22 9.69
C THR A 279 -1.32 26.06 8.38
N VAL A 280 -1.12 24.92 7.72
CA VAL A 280 -1.82 24.56 6.50
C VAL A 280 -2.82 23.45 6.79
N ILE A 281 -4.06 23.65 6.38
CA ILE A 281 -5.15 22.69 6.57
C ILE A 281 -5.73 22.34 5.21
N ALA A 282 -5.47 21.12 4.73
CA ALA A 282 -6.13 20.60 3.54
C ALA A 282 -7.29 19.68 3.90
N VAL A 283 -8.32 19.67 3.06
CA VAL A 283 -9.49 18.77 3.17
C VAL A 283 -9.52 17.88 1.95
N VAL A 284 -9.67 16.58 2.18
CA VAL A 284 -9.65 15.52 1.18
C VAL A 284 -11.04 14.89 1.05
N ASP A 285 -11.51 14.73 -0.18
CA ASP A 285 -12.79 14.09 -0.49
C ASP A 285 -12.75 12.55 -0.48
N ASP A 286 -13.89 11.91 -0.73
CA ASP A 286 -14.01 10.46 -0.74
C ASP A 286 -13.22 9.77 -1.87
N ASP A 287 -12.72 10.53 -2.86
CA ASP A 287 -11.90 10.05 -3.97
C ASP A 287 -10.39 10.32 -3.76
N GLY A 288 -10.02 10.89 -2.61
CA GLY A 288 -8.63 11.19 -2.26
C GLY A 288 -8.09 12.48 -2.90
N ASN A 289 -8.97 13.35 -3.41
CA ASN A 289 -8.59 14.64 -3.99
C ASN A 289 -8.61 15.75 -2.93
N ASN A 290 -7.67 16.68 -3.03
CA ASN A 290 -7.69 17.90 -2.24
C ASN A 290 -8.80 18.84 -2.75
N VAL A 291 -9.81 19.10 -1.92
CA VAL A 291 -10.94 19.98 -2.28
C VAL A 291 -10.81 21.40 -1.73
N SER A 292 -10.00 21.60 -0.69
CA SER A 292 -9.75 22.93 -0.14
C SER A 292 -8.46 22.94 0.67
N THR A 293 -7.70 24.02 0.55
CA THR A 293 -6.52 24.31 1.40
C THR A 293 -6.69 25.66 2.06
N ASP A 294 -6.59 25.69 3.39
CA ASP A 294 -6.59 26.91 4.21
C ASP A 294 -5.18 27.16 4.79
N TYR A 295 -4.81 28.44 4.87
CA TYR A 295 -3.50 28.90 5.32
C TYR A 295 -3.67 29.89 6.48
N GLN A 296 -3.20 29.50 7.66
CA GLN A 296 -3.29 30.32 8.87
C GLN A 296 -1.88 30.72 9.30
N ALA A 297 -1.52 31.97 9.06
CA ALA A 297 -0.25 32.55 9.51
C ALA A 297 -0.43 33.28 10.84
N LYS A 298 0.51 33.12 11.79
CA LYS A 298 0.46 33.86 13.07
C LYS A 298 0.86 35.33 12.96
N GLN A 299 1.58 35.70 11.90
CA GLN A 299 2.00 37.09 11.66
C GLN A 299 1.27 37.63 10.43
N PRO A 300 0.21 38.42 10.60
CA PRO A 300 -0.58 38.94 9.47
C PRO A 300 0.16 40.00 8.64
N ASP A 301 1.21 40.64 9.20
CA ASP A 301 1.81 41.85 8.63
C ASP A 301 3.09 41.63 7.83
N GLU A 302 3.65 40.41 7.84
CA GLU A 302 4.91 40.10 7.14
C GLU A 302 4.64 39.06 6.04
N ASP A 303 4.47 39.55 4.81
CA ASP A 303 4.51 38.76 3.56
C ASP A 303 3.48 37.61 3.44
N PRO A 304 2.20 37.91 3.16
CA PRO A 304 1.16 36.90 2.94
C PRO A 304 1.47 35.95 1.77
N VAL A 305 2.28 36.40 0.81
CA VAL A 305 2.64 35.66 -0.39
C VAL A 305 3.66 34.56 -0.07
N GLY A 306 4.71 34.87 0.69
CA GLY A 306 5.67 33.88 1.18
C GLY A 306 5.03 32.77 2.03
N ASN A 307 4.09 33.14 2.91
CA ASN A 307 3.31 32.19 3.73
C ASN A 307 2.54 31.17 2.87
N MET A 308 1.87 31.65 1.82
CA MET A 308 1.10 30.81 0.90
C MET A 308 1.99 29.82 0.15
N TYR A 309 3.15 30.27 -0.33
CA TYR A 309 4.07 29.45 -1.12
C TYR A 309 4.72 28.32 -0.31
N LEU A 310 5.18 28.62 0.91
CA LEU A 310 5.72 27.58 1.80
C LEU A 310 4.67 26.50 2.08
N GLY A 311 3.44 26.93 2.37
CA GLY A 311 2.35 26.00 2.64
C GLY A 311 1.90 25.19 1.42
N ALA A 312 1.90 25.81 0.23
CA ALA A 312 1.53 25.15 -1.02
C ALA A 312 2.49 24.01 -1.39
N GLY A 313 3.80 24.24 -1.27
CA GLY A 313 4.80 23.19 -1.47
C GLY A 313 4.61 22.01 -0.51
N ALA A 314 4.29 22.31 0.75
CA ALA A 314 4.05 21.29 1.76
C ALA A 314 2.83 20.41 1.45
N ILE A 315 1.73 21.02 1.03
CA ILE A 315 0.50 20.29 0.67
C ILE A 315 0.68 19.46 -0.59
N GLY A 316 1.34 19.99 -1.63
CA GLY A 316 1.54 19.23 -2.88
C GLY A 316 2.27 17.90 -2.64
N VAL A 317 3.23 17.88 -1.71
CA VAL A 317 3.93 16.64 -1.39
C VAL A 317 3.12 15.73 -0.48
N ALA A 318 2.43 16.27 0.53
CA ALA A 318 1.52 15.47 1.32
C ALA A 318 0.46 14.80 0.41
N GLU A 319 -0.03 15.53 -0.60
CA GLU A 319 -0.98 15.05 -1.59
C GLU A 319 -0.47 13.86 -2.39
N SER A 320 0.76 13.97 -2.90
CA SER A 320 1.44 12.85 -3.55
C SER A 320 1.52 11.62 -2.64
N LYS A 321 1.75 11.77 -1.34
CA LYS A 321 1.86 10.65 -0.40
C LYS A 321 0.52 9.96 -0.17
N TRP A 322 -0.57 10.68 0.09
CA TRP A 322 -1.87 10.02 0.30
C TRP A 322 -2.44 9.45 -1.01
N LYS A 323 -2.15 10.06 -2.17
CA LYS A 323 -2.55 9.52 -3.48
C LYS A 323 -1.76 8.28 -3.91
N SER A 324 -0.50 8.14 -3.46
CA SER A 324 0.40 7.04 -3.85
C SER A 324 0.32 5.78 -2.98
N GLY A 325 -0.68 5.62 -2.09
CA GLY A 325 -0.76 4.44 -1.23
C GLY A 325 0.19 4.46 -0.04
N LYS A 326 0.68 5.63 0.39
CA LYS A 326 1.51 5.72 1.60
C LYS A 326 0.70 5.84 2.89
N CYS A 327 -0.57 6.24 2.81
CA CYS A 327 -1.42 6.42 3.99
C CYS A 327 -2.35 5.24 4.28
N VAL A 328 -2.82 4.55 3.23
CA VAL A 328 -3.71 3.39 3.36
C VAL A 328 -3.14 2.19 2.59
N THR A 329 -3.57 0.99 2.98
CA THR A 329 -3.25 -0.27 2.29
C THR A 329 -4.50 -1.13 2.17
N ILE A 330 -4.54 -1.93 1.11
CA ILE A 330 -5.60 -2.93 0.88
C ILE A 330 -5.10 -4.26 1.44
N ASN A 331 -5.82 -4.78 2.42
CA ASN A 331 -5.64 -6.13 2.95
C ASN A 331 -6.60 -7.06 2.21
N ALA A 332 -6.06 -7.79 1.24
CA ALA A 332 -6.74 -8.84 0.50
C ALA A 332 -5.74 -9.96 0.21
N THR A 333 -6.13 -11.21 0.45
CA THR A 333 -5.27 -12.37 0.22
C THR A 333 -5.60 -12.98 -1.14
N SER A 334 -4.59 -13.13 -2.00
CA SER A 334 -4.79 -13.85 -3.27
C SER A 334 -5.15 -15.32 -3.00
N PRO A 335 -6.13 -15.89 -3.72
CA PRO A 335 -6.38 -17.33 -3.74
C PRO A 335 -5.19 -18.19 -4.20
N GLY A 336 -4.19 -17.59 -4.89
CA GLY A 336 -3.02 -18.30 -5.37
C GLY A 336 -3.32 -19.24 -6.53
N ALA A 337 -3.01 -20.53 -6.38
CA ALA A 337 -3.29 -21.55 -7.39
C ALA A 337 -4.68 -22.16 -7.15
N VAL A 338 -5.56 -22.11 -8.16
CA VAL A 338 -6.94 -22.61 -8.08
C VAL A 338 -7.24 -23.56 -9.25
N LYS A 339 -8.24 -24.43 -9.10
CA LYS A 339 -8.72 -25.26 -10.22
C LYS A 339 -9.29 -24.37 -11.34
N PRO A 340 -9.23 -24.79 -12.62
CA PRO A 340 -10.04 -24.20 -13.67
C PRO A 340 -11.52 -24.13 -13.24
N LYS A 341 -12.22 -23.04 -13.60
CA LYS A 341 -13.61 -22.72 -13.18
C LYS A 341 -13.85 -22.58 -11.66
N ALA A 342 -12.83 -22.67 -10.81
CA ALA A 342 -13.02 -22.51 -9.38
C ALA A 342 -13.55 -21.11 -9.03
N SER A 343 -14.48 -21.05 -8.08
CA SER A 343 -14.92 -19.80 -7.48
C SER A 343 -14.16 -19.55 -6.19
N SER A 344 -13.69 -18.32 -5.97
CA SER A 344 -12.97 -17.92 -4.76
C SER A 344 -13.57 -16.64 -4.21
N LYS A 345 -13.86 -16.64 -2.91
CA LYS A 345 -14.32 -15.46 -2.18
C LYS A 345 -13.11 -14.79 -1.51
N ILE A 346 -12.88 -13.53 -1.83
CA ILE A 346 -11.72 -12.75 -1.40
C ILE A 346 -12.23 -11.64 -0.47
N PRO A 347 -11.95 -11.70 0.84
CA PRO A 347 -12.26 -10.61 1.75
C PRO A 347 -11.33 -9.43 1.48
N VAL A 348 -11.89 -8.23 1.40
CA VAL A 348 -11.18 -6.98 1.12
C VAL A 348 -11.44 -6.00 2.25
N THR A 349 -10.38 -5.60 2.93
CA THR A 349 -10.41 -4.54 3.94
C THR A 349 -9.38 -3.48 3.58
N VAL A 350 -9.69 -2.20 3.82
CA VAL A 350 -8.71 -1.11 3.70
C VAL A 350 -8.34 -0.67 5.10
N VAL A 351 -7.04 -0.59 5.37
CA VAL A 351 -6.53 -0.16 6.68
C VAL A 351 -5.56 1.00 6.53
N HIS A 352 -5.56 1.89 7.51
CA HIS A 352 -4.63 3.00 7.56
C HIS A 352 -3.27 2.52 8.11
N LYS A 353 -2.19 2.86 7.42
CA LYS A 353 -0.85 2.28 7.69
C LYS A 353 -0.25 2.70 9.02
N LEU A 354 -0.58 3.90 9.50
CA LEU A 354 0.04 4.46 10.71
C LEU A 354 -0.65 3.98 12.00
N ASP A 355 -1.98 3.89 12.00
CA ASP A 355 -2.78 3.58 13.19
C ASP A 355 -3.45 2.19 13.13
N GLY A 356 -3.37 1.48 12.01
CA GLY A 356 -3.97 0.16 11.81
C GLY A 356 -5.50 0.16 11.72
N SER A 357 -6.15 1.32 11.84
CA SER A 357 -7.60 1.41 11.85
C SER A 357 -8.20 1.05 10.49
N THR A 358 -9.40 0.46 10.50
CA THR A 358 -10.15 0.17 9.27
C THR A 358 -10.66 1.48 8.66
N VAL A 359 -10.43 1.65 7.37
CA VAL A 359 -10.87 2.83 6.60
C VAL A 359 -12.08 2.44 5.76
N PRO A 360 -13.21 3.16 5.86
CA PRO A 360 -14.30 3.01 4.93
C PRO A 360 -13.89 3.62 3.58
N ALA A 361 -13.54 2.77 2.62
CA ALA A 361 -13.08 3.18 1.30
C ALA A 361 -13.93 2.53 0.21
N LYS A 362 -14.10 3.24 -0.90
CA LYS A 362 -14.63 2.65 -2.14
C LYS A 362 -13.51 1.83 -2.77
N VAL A 363 -13.77 0.57 -3.12
CA VAL A 363 -12.78 -0.31 -3.77
C VAL A 363 -13.29 -0.74 -5.14
N ALA A 364 -12.61 -0.33 -6.20
CA ALA A 364 -12.84 -0.82 -7.55
C ALA A 364 -11.93 -2.02 -7.84
N ALA A 365 -12.48 -3.03 -8.50
CA ALA A 365 -11.78 -4.25 -8.85
C ALA A 365 -11.84 -4.48 -10.36
N THR A 366 -10.68 -4.69 -10.97
CA THR A 366 -10.55 -5.01 -12.41
C THR A 366 -9.82 -6.33 -12.57
N LEU A 367 -10.32 -7.20 -13.46
CA LEU A 367 -9.75 -8.50 -13.74
C LEU A 367 -9.12 -8.52 -15.14
N THR A 368 -7.89 -9.00 -15.25
CA THR A 368 -7.23 -9.31 -16.52
C THR A 368 -6.91 -10.80 -16.60
N GLY A 369 -6.92 -11.35 -17.82
CA GLY A 369 -6.58 -12.75 -18.06
C GLY A 369 -7.66 -13.78 -17.70
N GLY A 370 -8.82 -13.39 -17.16
CA GLY A 370 -9.80 -14.40 -16.77
C GLY A 370 -11.22 -14.03 -16.38
N ALA A 371 -11.94 -15.02 -15.84
CA ALA A 371 -13.30 -15.33 -16.30
C ALA A 371 -14.40 -14.38 -15.79
N SER A 372 -14.45 -14.06 -14.49
CA SER A 372 -15.35 -12.99 -14.01
C SER A 372 -14.98 -12.56 -12.59
N ILE A 373 -15.37 -11.34 -12.23
CA ILE A 373 -15.23 -10.79 -10.87
C ILE A 373 -16.53 -10.08 -10.47
N THR A 374 -17.03 -10.31 -9.26
CA THR A 374 -18.28 -9.70 -8.79
C THR A 374 -18.25 -9.48 -7.27
N PRO A 375 -18.60 -8.28 -6.77
CA PRO A 375 -18.87 -7.06 -7.53
C PRO A 375 -17.56 -6.47 -8.11
N THR A 376 -17.69 -5.62 -9.13
CA THR A 376 -16.56 -4.80 -9.64
C THR A 376 -16.29 -3.57 -8.78
N VAL A 377 -17.23 -3.21 -7.89
CA VAL A 377 -17.10 -2.10 -6.94
C VAL A 377 -17.66 -2.51 -5.59
N ILE A 378 -16.84 -2.38 -4.53
CA ILE A 378 -17.30 -2.35 -3.15
C ILE A 378 -17.48 -0.88 -2.78
N PRO A 379 -18.72 -0.38 -2.54
CA PRO A 379 -18.94 1.03 -2.28
C PRO A 379 -18.31 1.51 -0.96
N LYS A 380 -18.15 0.61 0.02
CA LYS A 380 -17.55 0.91 1.32
C LYS A 380 -16.94 -0.37 1.93
N SER A 381 -15.64 -0.38 2.21
CA SER A 381 -14.95 -1.48 2.88
C SER A 381 -15.28 -1.56 4.39
N PRO A 382 -15.23 -2.77 4.99
CA PRO A 382 -14.86 -4.07 4.40
C PRO A 382 -15.95 -4.64 3.47
N GLY A 383 -15.55 -5.52 2.56
CA GLY A 383 -16.47 -6.22 1.67
C GLY A 383 -15.81 -7.45 1.05
N ASP A 384 -16.57 -8.22 0.28
CA ASP A 384 -16.10 -9.44 -0.37
C ASP A 384 -16.19 -9.32 -1.89
N ILE A 385 -15.22 -9.92 -2.58
CA ILE A 385 -15.24 -10.12 -4.02
C ILE A 385 -15.27 -11.62 -4.32
N THR A 386 -16.13 -12.03 -5.23
CA THR A 386 -16.13 -13.36 -5.81
C THR A 386 -15.41 -13.33 -7.15
N HIS A 387 -14.36 -14.14 -7.27
CA HIS A 387 -13.65 -14.40 -8.52
C HIS A 387 -14.03 -15.79 -9.05
N VAL A 388 -14.13 -15.93 -10.37
CA VAL A 388 -14.23 -17.23 -11.05
C VAL A 388 -13.04 -17.36 -11.99
N ALA A 389 -12.29 -18.46 -11.83
CA ALA A 389 -11.13 -18.76 -12.65
C ALA A 389 -11.55 -19.20 -14.07
N VAL A 390 -10.66 -19.01 -15.04
CA VAL A 390 -10.89 -19.50 -16.41
C VAL A 390 -10.93 -21.02 -16.49
N ASP A 391 -11.61 -21.54 -17.51
CA ASP A 391 -11.64 -22.96 -17.84
C ASP A 391 -10.43 -23.39 -18.68
N LYS A 392 -9.24 -23.04 -18.22
CA LYS A 392 -7.98 -23.39 -18.89
C LYS A 392 -6.94 -23.62 -17.83
N ASP A 393 -6.28 -24.78 -17.86
CA ASP A 393 -5.17 -25.09 -16.97
C ASP A 393 -3.94 -24.23 -17.31
N GLY A 394 -3.16 -23.85 -16.29
CA GLY A 394 -1.95 -23.05 -16.43
C GLY A 394 -2.17 -21.57 -16.78
N ALA A 395 -3.40 -21.08 -16.89
CA ALA A 395 -3.69 -19.67 -17.16
C ALA A 395 -3.43 -18.79 -15.93
N SER A 396 -2.91 -17.58 -16.17
CA SER A 396 -2.66 -16.56 -15.15
C SER A 396 -3.66 -15.41 -15.26
N MET A 397 -4.13 -14.93 -14.12
CA MET A 397 -5.13 -13.87 -13.99
C MET A 397 -4.64 -12.87 -12.94
N THR A 398 -4.96 -11.60 -13.13
CA THR A 398 -4.62 -10.56 -12.15
C THR A 398 -5.85 -9.77 -11.80
N ILE A 399 -6.16 -9.69 -10.50
CA ILE A 399 -7.17 -8.79 -9.95
C ILE A 399 -6.45 -7.55 -9.42
N THR A 400 -6.63 -6.41 -10.07
CA THR A 400 -6.17 -5.12 -9.56
C THR A 400 -7.28 -4.51 -8.72
N LEU A 401 -6.99 -4.27 -7.44
CA LEU A 401 -7.86 -3.55 -6.51
C LEU A 401 -7.36 -2.12 -6.34
N LYS A 402 -8.23 -1.14 -6.56
CA LYS A 402 -7.96 0.29 -6.33
C LYS A 402 -8.93 0.83 -5.29
N ALA A 403 -8.41 1.26 -4.16
CA ALA A 403 -9.18 1.89 -3.10
C ALA A 403 -9.05 3.42 -3.17
N SER A 404 -10.17 4.12 -2.98
CA SER A 404 -10.22 5.58 -2.79
C SER A 404 -10.97 5.92 -1.51
N SER A 405 -10.44 6.89 -0.76
CA SER A 405 -11.03 7.38 0.48
C SER A 405 -10.51 8.76 0.86
N ARG A 406 -11.19 9.40 1.82
CA ARG A 406 -10.69 10.62 2.48
C ARG A 406 -9.33 10.45 3.15
N ARG A 407 -8.94 9.24 3.53
CA ARG A 407 -7.64 8.95 4.16
C ARG A 407 -6.53 8.63 3.15
N GLY A 408 -6.83 8.68 1.85
CA GLY A 408 -5.91 8.40 0.76
C GLY A 408 -6.37 7.26 -0.14
N ASN A 409 -5.54 6.99 -1.15
CA ASN A 409 -5.77 5.98 -2.18
C ASN A 409 -4.78 4.81 -2.01
N ALA A 410 -5.13 3.62 -2.48
CA ALA A 410 -4.21 2.49 -2.55
C ALA A 410 -4.50 1.61 -3.77
N SER A 411 -3.48 0.87 -4.24
CA SER A 411 -3.61 -0.11 -5.30
C SER A 411 -2.87 -1.38 -4.91
N THR A 412 -3.45 -2.54 -5.17
CA THR A 412 -2.78 -3.85 -5.00
C THR A 412 -3.21 -4.81 -6.10
N ASP A 413 -2.30 -5.68 -6.51
CA ASP A 413 -2.54 -6.70 -7.52
C ASP A 413 -2.54 -8.08 -6.86
N LEU A 414 -3.58 -8.87 -7.13
CA LEU A 414 -3.69 -10.26 -6.71
C LEU A 414 -3.53 -11.16 -7.93
N THR A 415 -2.41 -11.88 -8.00
CA THR A 415 -2.15 -12.85 -9.06
C THR A 415 -2.76 -14.20 -8.70
N ILE A 416 -3.56 -14.74 -9.60
CA ILE A 416 -4.21 -16.05 -9.48
C ILE A 416 -3.75 -16.90 -10.66
N THR A 417 -3.38 -18.15 -10.39
CA THR A 417 -3.05 -19.11 -11.45
C THR A 417 -4.05 -20.24 -11.42
N THR A 418 -4.47 -20.69 -12.58
CA THR A 418 -5.17 -21.96 -12.71
C THR A 418 -4.14 -23.06 -12.75
N LYS A 419 -4.24 -24.02 -11.84
CA LYS A 419 -3.49 -25.26 -11.88
C LYS A 419 -4.43 -26.39 -11.52
N GLY A 420 -4.39 -27.48 -12.28
CA GLY A 420 -4.92 -28.76 -11.83
C GLY A 420 -4.35 -29.08 -10.45
N MET A 421 -5.20 -29.52 -9.51
CA MET A 421 -4.70 -29.98 -8.22
C MET A 421 -3.82 -31.20 -8.47
N VAL A 422 -2.58 -31.12 -8.01
CA VAL A 422 -1.64 -32.23 -8.09
C VAL A 422 -1.71 -32.97 -6.77
N PHE A 423 -1.80 -34.28 -6.83
CA PHE A 423 -1.89 -35.14 -5.65
C PHE A 423 -0.71 -36.09 -5.61
N LYS A 424 -0.13 -36.29 -4.43
CA LYS A 424 0.84 -37.35 -4.17
C LYS A 424 0.11 -38.56 -3.60
N LEU A 425 0.38 -39.71 -4.20
CA LEU A 425 0.04 -41.03 -3.68
C LEU A 425 1.22 -41.61 -2.92
N ASP A 426 0.93 -42.21 -1.77
CA ASP A 426 1.92 -42.90 -0.94
C ASP A 426 1.24 -44.07 -0.20
N GLY A 427 1.73 -45.28 -0.41
CA GLY A 427 1.21 -46.51 0.19
C GLY A 427 1.47 -47.75 -0.65
N GLY A 428 0.76 -48.84 -0.39
CA GLY A 428 0.96 -50.12 -1.09
C GLY A 428 0.25 -51.30 -0.42
N ALA A 429 0.82 -52.50 -0.55
CA ALA A 429 0.31 -53.74 0.05
C ALA A 429 1.49 -54.64 0.45
N ASP A 430 1.39 -55.26 1.62
CA ASP A 430 2.38 -56.20 2.15
C ASP A 430 3.82 -55.65 2.02
N GLU A 431 4.70 -56.32 1.26
CA GLU A 431 6.08 -55.88 1.05
C GLU A 431 6.25 -54.78 -0.02
N PHE A 432 5.21 -54.43 -0.78
CA PHE A 432 5.27 -53.38 -1.79
C PHE A 432 4.83 -52.02 -1.21
N HIS A 433 5.66 -50.99 -1.39
CA HIS A 433 5.38 -49.59 -1.14
C HIS A 433 5.70 -48.74 -2.38
N GLY A 434 4.74 -47.96 -2.84
CA GLY A 434 4.82 -47.13 -4.03
C GLY A 434 4.45 -45.68 -3.80
N THR A 435 5.00 -44.80 -4.64
CA THR A 435 4.62 -43.40 -4.71
C THR A 435 4.28 -42.98 -6.13
N GLY A 436 3.43 -41.98 -6.27
CA GLY A 436 3.00 -41.47 -7.59
C GLY A 436 2.47 -40.05 -7.51
N ILE A 437 2.44 -39.38 -8.66
CA ILE A 437 1.83 -38.06 -8.81
C ILE A 437 0.60 -38.19 -9.70
N VAL A 438 -0.54 -37.73 -9.21
CA VAL A 438 -1.82 -37.73 -9.91
C VAL A 438 -2.29 -36.31 -10.12
N CYS A 439 -2.45 -35.95 -11.38
CA CYS A 439 -2.90 -34.63 -11.78
C CYS A 439 -4.41 -34.54 -11.97
N ASP A 440 -5.01 -35.68 -12.31
CA ASP A 440 -6.41 -35.82 -12.61
C ASP A 440 -6.78 -37.30 -12.45
N PHE A 441 -7.70 -37.59 -11.53
CA PHE A 441 -8.17 -38.95 -11.28
C PHE A 441 -9.05 -39.50 -12.41
N GLU A 442 -9.45 -38.68 -13.37
CA GLU A 442 -10.16 -39.11 -14.59
C GLU A 442 -9.20 -39.48 -15.73
N LYS A 443 -7.90 -39.23 -15.58
CA LYS A 443 -6.87 -39.57 -16.58
C LYS A 443 -5.95 -40.69 -16.07
N PRO A 444 -5.36 -41.50 -16.97
CA PRO A 444 -4.40 -42.53 -16.56
C PRO A 444 -3.23 -41.95 -15.75
N PHE A 445 -2.82 -42.68 -14.71
CA PHE A 445 -1.69 -42.30 -13.85
C PHE A 445 -0.88 -43.54 -13.41
N LYS A 446 0.33 -43.32 -12.88
CA LYS A 446 1.25 -44.39 -12.46
C LYS A 446 1.69 -44.22 -11.01
N VAL A 447 1.91 -45.35 -10.35
CA VAL A 447 2.56 -45.46 -9.03
C VAL A 447 3.73 -46.41 -9.20
N SER A 448 4.90 -46.05 -8.70
CA SER A 448 6.11 -46.88 -8.79
C SER A 448 6.78 -46.99 -7.43
N GLY A 449 7.37 -48.16 -7.18
CA GLY A 449 8.09 -48.45 -5.93
C GLY A 449 8.53 -49.91 -5.89
N ASP A 450 9.55 -50.23 -5.11
CA ASP A 450 10.07 -51.59 -4.89
C ASP A 450 10.22 -52.47 -6.15
N GLY A 451 10.59 -51.84 -7.27
CA GLY A 451 10.77 -52.52 -8.56
C GLY A 451 9.48 -52.87 -9.33
N LEU A 452 8.32 -52.46 -8.84
CA LEU A 452 7.03 -52.55 -9.53
C LEU A 452 6.57 -51.19 -10.08
N THR A 453 5.83 -51.25 -11.18
CA THR A 453 5.10 -50.10 -11.72
C THR A 453 3.65 -50.48 -11.91
N LEU A 454 2.77 -49.73 -11.25
CA LEU A 454 1.32 -49.83 -11.32
C LEU A 454 0.82 -48.76 -12.28
N THR A 455 -0.01 -49.14 -13.24
CA THR A 455 -0.68 -48.25 -14.17
C THR A 455 -2.18 -48.30 -13.91
N PHE A 456 -2.74 -47.16 -13.50
CA PHE A 456 -4.16 -46.98 -13.23
C PHE A 456 -4.85 -46.43 -14.47
N THR A 457 -5.97 -47.03 -14.85
CA THR A 457 -6.83 -46.62 -15.95
C THR A 457 -8.21 -46.28 -15.38
N PRO A 458 -8.50 -45.01 -15.13
CA PRO A 458 -9.80 -44.58 -14.63
C PRO A 458 -10.93 -44.92 -15.61
N SER A 459 -12.06 -45.34 -15.04
CA SER A 459 -13.35 -45.41 -15.73
C SER A 459 -14.24 -44.21 -15.35
N SER A 460 -13.96 -43.62 -14.19
CA SER A 460 -14.58 -42.42 -13.64
C SER A 460 -13.60 -41.76 -12.66
N LYS A 461 -13.94 -40.59 -12.14
CA LYS A 461 -13.17 -39.91 -11.08
C LYS A 461 -12.98 -40.74 -9.80
N THR A 462 -13.89 -41.67 -9.51
CA THR A 462 -13.91 -42.43 -8.25
C THR A 462 -13.51 -43.89 -8.42
N SER A 463 -13.30 -44.38 -9.64
CA SER A 463 -13.04 -45.80 -9.88
C SER A 463 -12.38 -46.09 -11.22
N GLY A 464 -11.69 -47.22 -11.29
CA GLY A 464 -11.17 -47.75 -12.54
C GLY A 464 -10.54 -49.12 -12.37
N THR A 465 -9.71 -49.47 -13.33
CA THR A 465 -8.88 -50.68 -13.28
C THR A 465 -7.42 -50.31 -13.12
N TYR A 466 -6.60 -51.23 -12.61
CA TYR A 466 -5.16 -51.07 -12.61
C TYR A 466 -4.48 -52.35 -13.06
N LYS A 467 -3.26 -52.22 -13.55
CA LYS A 467 -2.36 -53.31 -13.88
C LYS A 467 -0.99 -53.01 -13.32
N TYR A 468 -0.27 -54.05 -12.92
CA TYR A 468 1.10 -53.87 -12.48
C TYR A 468 2.00 -54.97 -13.02
N SER A 469 3.28 -54.62 -13.15
CA SER A 469 4.31 -55.56 -13.53
C SER A 469 5.66 -55.05 -13.06
N GLY A 470 6.58 -55.97 -12.75
CA GLY A 470 7.97 -55.64 -12.45
C GLY A 470 8.68 -56.78 -11.74
N THR A 471 9.66 -56.42 -10.91
CA THR A 471 10.44 -57.37 -10.12
C THR A 471 10.39 -56.96 -8.65
N LEU A 472 9.80 -57.80 -7.79
CA LEU A 472 9.73 -57.59 -6.35
C LEU A 472 10.64 -58.63 -5.67
N HIS A 473 11.67 -58.17 -4.95
CA HIS A 473 12.66 -59.02 -4.28
C HIS A 473 13.26 -60.14 -5.16
N GLY A 474 13.50 -59.85 -6.44
CA GLY A 474 14.08 -60.80 -7.40
C GLY A 474 13.09 -61.72 -8.11
N PHE A 475 11.81 -61.68 -7.74
CA PHE A 475 10.75 -62.42 -8.43
C PHE A 475 10.01 -61.52 -9.41
N LYS A 476 9.73 -62.03 -10.61
CA LYS A 476 8.84 -61.34 -11.54
C LYS A 476 7.43 -61.38 -10.96
N ALA A 477 6.80 -60.22 -10.83
CA ALA A 477 5.43 -60.08 -10.34
C ALA A 477 4.59 -59.31 -11.35
N TRP A 478 3.34 -59.72 -11.52
CA TRP A 478 2.35 -59.02 -12.34
C TRP A 478 0.94 -59.27 -11.82
N GLY A 479 0.02 -58.38 -12.14
CA GLY A 479 -1.37 -58.55 -11.75
C GLY A 479 -2.25 -57.44 -12.28
N ASN A 480 -3.54 -57.55 -12.00
CA ASN A 480 -4.53 -56.57 -12.40
C ASN A 480 -5.73 -56.62 -11.47
N GLY A 481 -6.45 -55.50 -11.38
CA GLY A 481 -7.62 -55.42 -10.53
C GLY A 481 -8.44 -54.17 -10.76
N ALA A 482 -9.35 -53.91 -9.83
CA ALA A 482 -10.15 -52.70 -9.77
C ALA A 482 -9.68 -51.82 -8.62
N TYR A 483 -9.87 -50.52 -8.74
CA TYR A 483 -9.61 -49.58 -7.64
C TYR A 483 -10.76 -48.60 -7.46
N THR A 484 -10.83 -48.03 -6.26
CA THR A 484 -11.75 -46.97 -5.88
C THR A 484 -10.99 -45.83 -5.21
N VAL A 485 -11.45 -44.60 -5.42
CA VAL A 485 -10.94 -43.38 -4.80
C VAL A 485 -12.00 -42.86 -3.85
N THR A 486 -11.61 -42.67 -2.59
CA THR A 486 -12.45 -42.06 -1.56
C THR A 486 -12.13 -40.58 -1.45
N TYR A 487 -13.17 -39.78 -1.24
CA TYR A 487 -13.09 -38.33 -1.16
C TYR A 487 -13.62 -37.84 0.19
N ASP A 488 -12.95 -36.82 0.72
CA ASP A 488 -13.49 -35.94 1.77
C ASP A 488 -13.87 -34.61 1.12
N GLY A 489 -15.17 -34.41 0.88
CA GLY A 489 -15.67 -33.35 0.02
C GLY A 489 -15.12 -33.47 -1.41
N ASP A 490 -14.40 -32.45 -1.88
CA ASP A 490 -13.77 -32.42 -3.22
C ASP A 490 -12.33 -32.94 -3.25
N ASN A 491 -11.79 -33.35 -2.09
CA ASN A 491 -10.41 -33.77 -1.94
C ASN A 491 -10.30 -35.29 -1.88
N PRO A 492 -9.55 -35.94 -2.79
CA PRO A 492 -9.27 -37.37 -2.69
C PRO A 492 -8.37 -37.61 -1.49
N VAL A 493 -8.69 -38.63 -0.68
CA VAL A 493 -7.98 -38.94 0.58
C VAL A 493 -7.37 -40.34 0.60
N HIS A 494 -8.04 -41.33 -0.01
CA HIS A 494 -7.48 -42.68 -0.16
C HIS A 494 -7.81 -43.32 -1.49
N ILE A 495 -6.92 -44.18 -1.95
CA ILE A 495 -7.19 -45.17 -3.00
C ILE A 495 -7.15 -46.55 -2.36
N THR A 496 -8.13 -47.39 -2.69
CA THR A 496 -8.08 -48.82 -2.39
C THR A 496 -8.15 -49.59 -3.70
N ALA A 497 -7.14 -50.42 -3.95
CA ALA A 497 -7.03 -51.26 -5.13
C ALA A 497 -7.06 -52.75 -4.72
N LYS A 498 -7.78 -53.58 -5.47
CA LYS A 498 -7.97 -55.00 -5.16
C LYS A 498 -7.97 -55.84 -6.43
N GLY A 499 -7.28 -56.97 -6.40
CA GLY A 499 -7.31 -57.97 -7.46
C GLY A 499 -6.28 -59.07 -7.28
N PRO A 500 -6.25 -60.04 -8.22
CA PRO A 500 -5.26 -61.10 -8.22
C PRO A 500 -3.88 -60.60 -8.65
N GLY A 501 -2.87 -61.09 -7.93
CA GLY A 501 -1.46 -60.91 -8.21
C GLY A 501 -0.77 -62.25 -8.42
N THR A 502 0.13 -62.32 -9.40
CA THR A 502 0.91 -63.51 -9.74
C THR A 502 2.39 -63.23 -9.59
N VAL A 503 3.11 -64.15 -8.93
CA VAL A 503 4.58 -64.14 -8.84
C VAL A 503 5.15 -65.39 -9.49
N LYS A 504 6.23 -65.23 -10.26
CA LYS A 504 6.95 -66.34 -10.89
C LYS A 504 8.00 -66.90 -9.94
N THR A 505 7.82 -68.14 -9.50
CA THR A 505 8.75 -68.87 -8.63
C THR A 505 9.41 -70.03 -9.39
N PRO A 506 10.50 -70.63 -8.87
CA PRO A 506 11.07 -71.86 -9.45
C PRO A 506 10.08 -73.04 -9.52
N MET A 507 9.04 -73.04 -8.68
CA MET A 507 8.00 -74.07 -8.67
C MET A 507 6.81 -73.77 -9.61
N GLY A 508 6.86 -72.65 -10.34
CA GLY A 508 5.78 -72.18 -11.21
C GLY A 508 5.19 -70.84 -10.75
N ASP A 509 4.12 -70.44 -11.42
CA ASP A 509 3.42 -69.18 -11.17
C ASP A 509 2.45 -69.37 -9.99
N MET A 510 2.58 -68.52 -8.96
CA MET A 510 1.73 -68.53 -7.77
C MET A 510 0.83 -67.30 -7.79
N THR A 511 -0.49 -67.49 -7.65
CA THR A 511 -1.49 -66.40 -7.71
C THR A 511 -2.25 -66.28 -6.40
N ALA A 512 -2.42 -65.05 -5.90
CA ALA A 512 -3.18 -64.73 -4.70
C ALA A 512 -3.94 -63.41 -4.88
N GLU A 513 -5.02 -63.21 -4.12
CA GLU A 513 -5.74 -61.94 -4.06
C GLU A 513 -5.07 -60.99 -3.07
N GLY A 514 -4.87 -59.73 -3.47
CA GLY A 514 -4.27 -58.68 -2.65
C GLY A 514 -5.18 -57.46 -2.49
N THR A 515 -4.89 -56.61 -1.50
CA THR A 515 -5.54 -55.29 -1.36
C THR A 515 -4.49 -54.23 -1.01
N GLU A 516 -4.35 -53.25 -1.89
CA GLU A 516 -3.43 -52.13 -1.75
C GLU A 516 -4.18 -50.89 -1.27
N LYS A 517 -3.53 -50.11 -0.41
CA LYS A 517 -4.07 -48.86 0.13
C LYS A 517 -3.05 -47.74 -0.03
N TYR A 518 -3.50 -46.64 -0.64
CA TYR A 518 -2.69 -45.44 -0.80
C TYR A 518 -3.36 -44.27 -0.08
N SER A 519 -2.55 -43.51 0.65
CA SER A 519 -2.91 -42.18 1.09
C SER A 519 -2.77 -41.18 -0.07
N VAL A 520 -3.69 -40.22 -0.14
CA VAL A 520 -3.67 -39.15 -1.13
C VAL A 520 -3.51 -37.82 -0.39
N SER A 521 -2.54 -37.03 -0.82
CA SER A 521 -2.28 -35.69 -0.25
C SER A 521 -2.08 -34.68 -1.38
N ALA A 522 -2.40 -33.42 -1.14
CA ALA A 522 -2.08 -32.36 -2.09
C ALA A 522 -0.56 -32.23 -2.23
N SER A 523 -0.07 -32.13 -3.46
CA SER A 523 1.34 -31.92 -3.79
C SER A 523 1.56 -30.54 -4.40
N GLN A 524 2.74 -29.97 -4.15
CA GLN A 524 3.25 -28.79 -4.84
C GLN A 524 4.03 -29.16 -6.12
N ASP A 525 4.23 -30.46 -6.37
CA ASP A 525 4.93 -30.96 -7.54
C ASP A 525 4.20 -30.55 -8.83
N GLY A 526 4.97 -30.34 -9.89
CA GLY A 526 4.40 -30.10 -11.22
C GLY A 526 3.76 -31.36 -11.79
N CYS A 527 2.74 -31.19 -12.61
CA CYS A 527 2.16 -32.30 -13.34
C CYS A 527 3.08 -32.78 -14.47
N PRO A 528 3.45 -34.07 -14.53
CA PRO A 528 4.33 -34.60 -15.57
C PRO A 528 3.59 -34.85 -16.90
N TYR A 529 2.65 -33.99 -17.30
CA TYR A 529 1.84 -34.18 -18.52
C TYR A 529 2.70 -34.30 -19.79
N ASP A 530 3.86 -33.65 -19.84
CA ASP A 530 4.71 -33.63 -21.04
C ASP A 530 5.48 -34.94 -21.29
N LYS A 531 5.46 -35.92 -20.37
CA LYS A 531 6.20 -37.18 -20.53
C LYS A 531 5.35 -38.43 -20.71
N LEU A 532 4.04 -38.37 -20.49
CA LEU A 532 3.17 -39.57 -20.46
C LEU A 532 2.49 -39.91 -21.80
N LEU A 533 2.69 -39.12 -22.86
CA LEU A 533 2.07 -39.35 -24.18
C LEU A 533 3.04 -39.89 -25.25
N LEU A 534 4.30 -40.16 -24.92
CA LEU A 534 5.32 -40.58 -25.88
C LEU A 534 5.85 -42.02 -25.70
N ASP A 535 5.37 -42.74 -24.69
CA ASP A 535 5.66 -44.16 -24.43
C ASP A 535 4.35 -44.95 -24.32
#